data_AF-A0A150FCB2-F1
#
_entry.id   AF-A0A150FCB2-F1
#
_cell.length_a   1.000
_cell.length_b   1.000
_cell.length_c   1.000
_cell.angle_alpha   90.00
_cell.angle_beta   90.00
_cell.angle_gamma   90.00
#
_symmetry.space_group_name_H-M   'P 1'
#
loop_
_entity.id
_entity.type
_entity.pdbx_description
1 polymer ?
#
loop_
_entity_poly.entity_id
_entity_poly.type
_entity_poly.pdbx_seq_one_letter_code
_entity_poly.pdbx_strand_id
1 'polypeptide(L)' 'MNRVCDICKEYIEGQIICLRVSDLKTYVDFNCCNDCAQEQSKRIKNECSEMTVSKTLEHLNLKSEIRA' A
#
# COMPACT_ATOMS: atom_id res chain seq x y z
N MET A 1 -2.42 -14.39 16.66
CA MET A 1 -1.59 -14.26 15.44
C MET A 1 -1.30 -12.78 15.28
N ASN A 2 -0.10 -12.32 15.65
CA ASN A 2 0.21 -10.90 15.61
C ASN A 2 0.42 -10.52 14.13
N ARG A 3 -0.49 -9.72 13.59
CA ARG A 3 -0.44 -9.25 12.20
C ARG A 3 0.35 -7.95 12.19
N VAL A 4 1.32 -7.85 11.28
CA VAL A 4 2.23 -6.69 11.19
C VAL A 4 1.83 -5.87 9.96
N CYS A 5 1.85 -4.55 10.10
CA CYS A 5 1.61 -3.63 8.99
C CYS A 5 2.77 -3.70 7.99
N ASP A 6 2.49 -3.93 6.71
CA ASP A 6 3.50 -4.00 5.67
C ASP A 6 4.23 -2.67 5.45
N ILE A 7 3.66 -1.55 5.91
CA ILE A 7 4.18 -0.18 5.72
C ILE A 7 5.00 0.27 6.93
N CYS A 8 4.36 0.46 8.10
CA CYS A 8 5.05 0.94 9.30
C CYS A 8 5.78 -0.15 10.10
N LYS A 9 5.58 -1.43 9.76
CA LYS A 9 6.15 -2.60 10.48
C LYS A 9 5.71 -2.73 11.96
N GLU A 10 4.70 -1.97 12.37
CA GLU A 10 4.08 -2.09 13.69
C GLU A 10 2.99 -3.17 13.72
N TYR A 11 2.61 -3.57 14.94
CA TYR A 11 1.52 -4.51 15.14
C TYR A 11 0.17 -3.88 14.81
N ILE A 12 -0.66 -4.62 14.09
CA ILE A 12 -2.04 -4.24 13.80
C ILE A 12 -2.90 -4.70 14.98
N GLU A 13 -3.28 -3.75 15.84
CA GLU A 13 -4.31 -3.96 16.85
C GLU A 13 -5.70 -3.80 16.20
N GLY A 14 -6.32 -4.93 15.85
CA GLY A 14 -7.69 -4.95 15.30
C GLY A 14 -7.77 -5.47 13.86
N GLN A 15 -8.57 -4.80 13.02
CA GLN A 15 -8.83 -5.25 11.64
C GLN A 15 -7.67 -4.89 10.71
N ILE A 16 -7.27 -5.84 9.85
CA ILE A 16 -6.38 -5.54 8.74
C ILE A 16 -7.16 -4.81 7.67
N ILE A 17 -6.60 -3.70 7.19
CA ILE A 17 -7.05 -3.03 5.97
C ILE A 17 -6.15 -3.46 4.82
N CYS A 18 -6.75 -3.91 3.72
CA CYS A 18 -6.02 -4.21 2.49
C CYS A 18 -5.92 -2.93 1.65
N LEU A 19 -4.71 -2.41 1.49
CA LEU A 19 -4.42 -1.32 0.56
C LEU A 19 -3.94 -1.91 -0.76
N ARG A 20 -4.71 -1.71 -1.83
CA ARG A 20 -4.33 -2.10 -3.19
C ARG A 20 -3.77 -0.92 -3.96
N VAL A 21 -2.59 -1.10 -4.54
CA VAL A 21 -2.02 -0.23 -5.56
C VAL A 21 -2.09 -0.99 -6.88
N SER A 22 -2.79 -0.44 -7.88
CA SER A 22 -2.99 -1.14 -9.16
C SER A 22 -2.96 -0.18 -10.33
N ASP A 23 -2.45 -0.67 -11.47
CA ASP A 23 -2.61 -0.07 -12.78
C ASP A 23 -3.36 -1.05 -13.72
N LEU A 24 -3.41 -0.75 -15.02
CA LEU A 24 -4.12 -1.58 -16.00
C LEU A 24 -3.56 -3.00 -16.16
N LYS A 25 -2.33 -3.27 -15.70
CA LYS A 25 -1.62 -4.53 -15.95
C LYS A 25 -1.14 -5.23 -14.67
N THR A 26 -0.92 -4.49 -13.59
CA THR A 26 -0.26 -5.00 -12.39
C THR A 26 -0.93 -4.47 -11.15
N TYR A 27 -0.78 -5.21 -10.05
CA TYR A 27 -1.24 -4.77 -8.75
C TYR A 27 -0.35 -5.29 -7.62
N VAL A 28 -0.47 -4.63 -6.48
CA VAL A 28 0.13 -5.02 -5.21
C VAL A 28 -0.87 -4.77 -4.10
N ASP A 29 -0.96 -5.73 -3.19
CA ASP A 29 -1.74 -5.63 -1.97
C ASP A 29 -0.82 -5.50 -0.76
N PHE A 30 -1.14 -4.57 0.13
CA PHE A 30 -0.50 -4.37 1.42
C PHE A 30 -1.50 -4.61 2.54
N ASN A 31 -1.08 -5.38 3.55
CA ASN A 31 -1.82 -5.50 4.81
C ASN A 31 -1.40 -4.35 5.71
N CYS A 32 -2.32 -3.45 6.00
CA CYS A 32 -2.04 -2.22 6.72
C CYS A 32 -2.90 -2.09 7.97
N CYS A 33 -2.40 -1.33 8.95
CA CYS A 33 -3.27 -0.69 9.93
C CYS A 33 -4.13 0.39 9.24
N ASN A 34 -5.21 0.79 9.90
CA ASN A 34 -6.13 1.79 9.36
C ASN A 34 -5.43 3.09 8.96
N ASP A 35 -4.52 3.58 9.80
CA ASP A 35 -3.87 4.87 9.59
C ASP A 35 -2.98 4.86 8.35
N CYS A 36 -2.13 3.83 8.21
CA CYS A 36 -1.30 3.63 7.02
C CYS A 36 -2.14 3.49 5.76
N ALA A 37 -3.24 2.72 5.80
CA ALA A 37 -4.10 2.54 4.64
C ALA A 37 -4.74 3.86 4.21
N GLN A 38 -5.26 4.65 5.15
CA GLN A 38 -5.90 5.92 4.84
C GLN A 38 -4.90 6.98 4.33
N GLU A 39 -3.74 7.09 4.97
CA GLU A 39 -2.70 8.04 4.55
C GLU A 39 -2.23 7.73 3.13
N GLN A 40 -1.83 6.48 2.88
CA GLN A 40 -1.28 6.09 1.58
C GLN A 40 -2.34 6.13 0.49
N SER A 41 -3.60 5.76 0.79
CA SER A 41 -4.70 5.91 -0.17
C SER A 41 -4.89 7.38 -0.62
N LYS A 42 -4.80 8.34 0.31
CA LYS A 42 -4.86 9.77 -0.03
C LYS A 42 -3.68 10.20 -0.88
N ARG A 43 -2.47 9.77 -0.53
CA ARG A 43 -1.25 10.10 -1.28
C ARG A 43 -1.29 9.53 -2.69
N ILE A 44 -1.65 8.25 -2.86
CA ILE A 44 -1.79 7.61 -4.17
C ILE A 44 -2.79 8.38 -5.04
N LYS A 45 -3.95 8.75 -4.47
CA LYS A 45 -4.99 9.48 -5.20
C LYS A 45 -4.54 10.88 -5.64
N ASN A 46 -3.77 11.58 -4.82
CA ASN A 46 -3.39 12.98 -5.06
C ASN A 46 -2.07 13.13 -5.83
N GLU A 47 -1.12 12.21 -5.63
CA GLU A 47 0.26 12.30 -6.13
C GLU A 47 0.55 11.31 -7.27
N CYS A 48 -0.19 10.20 -7.36
CA CYS A 48 0.19 9.05 -8.20
C CYS A 48 -0.88 8.62 -9.22
N SER A 49 -1.89 9.45 -9.51
CA SER A 49 -3.05 9.07 -10.35
C SER A 49 -2.71 8.58 -11.76
N GLU A 50 -1.58 9.02 -12.33
CA GLU A 50 -1.12 8.64 -13.68
C GLU A 50 0.17 7.79 -13.64
N MET A 51 0.60 7.36 -12.44
CA MET A 51 1.82 6.56 -12.28
C MET A 51 1.51 5.06 -12.42
N THR A 52 2.48 4.31 -12.94
CA THR A 52 2.44 2.85 -12.88
C THR A 52 2.63 2.36 -11.44
N VAL A 53 2.28 1.11 -11.15
CA VAL A 53 2.49 0.53 -9.81
C VAL A 53 3.94 0.67 -9.38
N SER A 54 4.91 0.30 -10.22
CA SER A 54 6.34 0.40 -9.90
C SER A 54 6.76 1.83 -9.51
N LYS A 55 6.33 2.84 -10.26
CA LYS A 55 6.66 4.25 -9.97
C LYS A 55 5.97 4.74 -8.70
N THR A 56 4.73 4.31 -8.47
CA THR A 56 3.98 4.64 -7.26
C THR A 56 4.69 4.09 -6.01
N LEU A 57 5.14 2.83 -6.08
CA LEU A 57 5.88 2.20 -4.99
C LEU A 57 7.21 2.91 -4.71
N GLU A 58 7.94 3.29 -5.75
CA GLU A 58 9.19 4.05 -5.62
C GLU A 58 8.95 5.43 -5.00
N HIS A 59 7.97 6.19 -5.50
CA HIS A 59 7.62 7.52 -5.00
C HIS A 59 7.17 7.53 -3.54
N LEU A 60 6.40 6.51 -3.14
CA LEU A 60 5.92 6.34 -1.77
C LEU A 60 6.91 5.60 -0.87
N ASN A 61 8.06 5.19 -1.40
CA ASN A 61 9.09 4.40 -0.73
C ASN A 61 8.54 3.10 -0.11
N LEU A 62 7.58 2.46 -0.79
CA LEU A 62 6.96 1.20 -0.40
C LEU A 62 7.71 0.04 -1.06
N LYS A 63 8.14 -0.94 -0.26
CA LYS A 63 8.83 -2.14 -0.77
C LYS A 63 7.89 -3.34 -0.76
N SER A 64 7.59 -3.88 -1.93
CA SER A 64 6.88 -5.14 -2.11
C SER A 64 7.21 -5.80 -3.45
N GLU A 65 6.84 -7.07 -3.60
CA GLU A 65 6.88 -7.77 -4.88
C GLU A 65 5.63 -7.44 -5.70
N ILE A 66 5.82 -6.97 -6.94
CA ILE A 66 4.74 -6.64 -7.87
C ILE A 66 4.12 -7.93 -8.41
N ARG A 67 2.78 -8.00 -8.45
CA ARG A 67 2.04 -9.11 -9.05
C ARG A 67 1.43 -8.65 -10.39
N ALA A 68 1.41 -9.57 -11.35
CA ALA A 68 0.88 -9.38 -12.71
C ALA A 68 -0.36 -10.26 -12.91
#